data_AF-A0A0K8V9G0-F1
#
_entry.id   AF-A0A0K8V9G0-F1
#
_cell.length_a   1.000
_cell.length_b   1.000
_cell.length_c   1.000
_cell.angle_alpha   90.00
_cell.angle_beta   90.00
_cell.angle_gamma   90.00
#
_symmetry.space_group_name_H-M   'P 1'
#
loop_
_entity.id
_entity.type
_entity.pdbx_description
1 polymer ?
#
loop_
_entity_poly.entity_id
_entity_poly.type
_entity_poly.pdbx_seq_one_letter_code
_entity_poly.pdbx_strand_id
1 'polypeptide(L)'
;VDIRSNKKKTDLTRKTCKKSSINIFVTNLTHIKKFQYILHINIYNKVTKMPSVRKYRRETTEISCCLKYLLFSSNVVVWTAGLCVLAVGIWAWNEKDMFSNLAKLTFIALDPAFVLICTGTITFIIGFTGSVGALRENTCLLSLYALFLSLLLTFEISLGILTFVLKDKGWIKDQATEGLRAFIIHYREDPDQQNLIDWIQEDWLQCCGIDGPKDWDSNNYFNCSSSAIGSREACGVPFSCCRRRPTELIKNKQCGYDVRKEGYNFEISKIIYEKGCVQAGEEWIERNLIIISTSVIILIFVQILGICFTQNLRADINAQKSKYH
;
A
#
# COMPACT_ATOMS: atom_id res chain seq x y z
N VAL A 1 -65.43 -103.99 56.69
CA VAL A 1 -64.11 -103.33 56.70
C VAL A 1 -63.71 -103.12 55.24
N ASP A 2 -63.06 -102.00 54.93
CA ASP A 2 -62.59 -101.58 53.59
C ASP A 2 -63.59 -101.07 52.54
N ILE A 3 -63.88 -99.75 52.57
CA ILE A 3 -64.00 -98.88 51.37
C ILE A 3 -63.44 -97.44 51.62
N ARG A 4 -63.04 -97.08 52.85
CA ARG A 4 -62.70 -95.67 53.20
C ARG A 4 -61.25 -95.22 52.96
N SER A 5 -60.39 -96.07 52.38
CA SER A 5 -58.95 -95.77 52.24
C SER A 5 -58.56 -95.10 50.92
N ASN A 6 -59.32 -95.29 49.82
CA ASN A 6 -58.87 -94.87 48.49
C ASN A 6 -59.18 -93.42 48.09
N LYS A 7 -59.98 -92.67 48.87
CA LYS A 7 -60.37 -91.28 48.52
C LYS A 7 -59.43 -90.20 49.09
N LYS A 8 -58.56 -90.54 50.04
CA LYS A 8 -57.59 -89.59 50.65
C LYS A 8 -56.27 -89.46 49.89
N LYS A 9 -55.91 -90.42 49.03
CA LYS A 9 -54.63 -90.45 48.30
C LYS A 9 -54.62 -89.61 47.01
N THR A 10 -55.78 -89.38 46.41
CA THR A 10 -55.94 -88.59 45.17
C THR A 10 -55.99 -87.07 45.40
N ASP A 11 -56.32 -86.61 46.61
CA ASP A 11 -56.42 -85.18 46.91
C ASP A 11 -55.07 -84.57 47.39
N LEU A 12 -54.16 -85.41 47.88
CA LEU A 12 -52.84 -84.98 48.34
C LEU A 12 -51.82 -84.83 47.20
N THR A 13 -51.97 -85.60 46.12
CA THR A 13 -51.12 -85.55 44.92
C THR A 13 -51.47 -84.39 43.97
N ARG A 14 -52.71 -83.88 44.01
CA ARG A 14 -53.12 -82.70 43.22
C ARG A 14 -52.61 -81.37 43.81
N LYS A 15 -52.42 -81.30 45.14
CA LYS A 15 -51.91 -80.10 45.84
C LYS A 15 -50.40 -79.91 45.72
N THR A 16 -49.62 -80.98 45.61
CA THR A 16 -48.14 -80.89 45.48
C THR A 16 -47.69 -80.52 44.06
N CYS A 17 -48.42 -80.92 43.01
CA CYS A 17 -48.09 -80.53 41.63
C CYS A 17 -48.42 -79.06 41.30
N LYS A 18 -49.45 -78.48 41.94
CA LYS A 18 -49.84 -77.06 41.76
C LYS A 18 -48.87 -76.08 42.46
N LYS A 19 -48.25 -76.50 43.56
CA LYS A 19 -47.32 -75.65 44.35
C LYS A 19 -45.93 -75.54 43.71
N SER A 20 -45.46 -76.58 43.03
CA SER A 20 -44.19 -76.56 42.28
C SER A 20 -44.27 -75.68 41.01
N SER A 21 -45.38 -75.76 40.28
CA SER A 21 -45.58 -74.96 39.06
C SER A 21 -45.73 -73.46 39.33
N ILE A 22 -46.32 -73.06 40.46
CA ILE A 22 -46.46 -71.63 40.84
C ILE A 22 -45.11 -71.05 41.29
N ASN A 23 -44.29 -71.79 42.04
CA ASN A 23 -42.98 -71.29 42.46
C ASN A 23 -42.01 -71.12 41.28
N ILE A 24 -42.07 -72.00 40.27
CA ILE A 24 -41.29 -71.86 39.02
C ILE A 24 -41.82 -70.69 38.18
N PHE A 25 -43.13 -70.44 38.15
CA PHE A 25 -43.71 -69.31 37.43
C PHE A 25 -43.39 -67.97 38.12
N VAL A 26 -43.38 -67.91 39.45
CA VAL A 26 -43.04 -66.70 40.22
C VAL A 26 -41.54 -66.39 40.17
N THR A 27 -40.66 -67.39 40.23
CA THR A 27 -39.20 -67.19 40.05
C THR A 27 -38.83 -66.81 38.61
N ASN A 28 -39.53 -67.36 37.60
CA ASN A 28 -39.38 -66.89 36.22
C ASN A 28 -39.92 -65.47 36.03
N LEU A 29 -41.02 -65.06 36.67
CA LEU A 29 -41.53 -63.69 36.57
C LEU A 29 -40.60 -62.67 37.25
N THR A 30 -39.96 -63.00 38.38
CA THR A 30 -38.98 -62.11 39.01
C THR A 30 -37.70 -62.00 38.19
N HIS A 31 -37.25 -63.11 37.57
CA HIS A 31 -36.14 -63.07 36.61
C HIS A 31 -36.50 -62.27 35.35
N ILE A 32 -37.71 -62.42 34.80
CA ILE A 32 -38.17 -61.65 33.63
C ILE A 32 -38.30 -60.16 33.97
N LYS A 33 -38.87 -59.80 35.13
CA LYS A 33 -38.94 -58.39 35.57
C LYS A 33 -37.55 -57.79 35.83
N LYS A 34 -36.62 -58.58 36.40
CA LYS A 34 -35.23 -58.15 36.61
C LYS A 34 -34.47 -58.02 35.27
N PHE A 35 -34.75 -58.89 34.30
CA PHE A 35 -34.21 -58.83 32.95
C PHE A 35 -34.79 -57.65 32.16
N GLN A 36 -36.09 -57.36 32.30
CA GLN A 36 -36.74 -56.18 31.72
C GLN A 36 -36.23 -54.89 32.34
N TYR A 37 -35.96 -54.85 33.64
CA TYR A 37 -35.38 -53.70 34.34
C TYR A 37 -33.90 -53.49 33.96
N ILE A 38 -33.11 -54.57 33.83
CA ILE A 38 -31.72 -54.52 33.36
C ILE A 38 -31.66 -54.15 31.87
N LEU A 39 -32.58 -54.63 31.02
CA LEU A 39 -32.70 -54.19 29.62
C LEU A 39 -33.14 -52.73 29.53
N HIS A 40 -34.09 -52.28 30.36
CA HIS A 40 -34.48 -50.87 30.41
C HIS A 40 -33.31 -50.00 30.87
N ILE A 41 -32.56 -50.39 31.90
CA ILE A 41 -31.37 -49.66 32.36
C ILE A 41 -30.25 -49.69 31.32
N ASN A 42 -29.98 -50.82 30.66
CA ASN A 42 -28.96 -50.90 29.61
C ASN A 42 -29.37 -50.13 28.35
N ILE A 43 -30.65 -50.13 27.97
CA ILE A 43 -31.16 -49.31 26.86
C ILE A 43 -31.12 -47.82 27.25
N TYR A 44 -31.54 -47.45 28.46
CA TYR A 44 -31.45 -46.07 28.94
C TYR A 44 -30.00 -45.59 29.02
N ASN A 45 -29.08 -46.42 29.55
CA ASN A 45 -27.64 -46.15 29.60
C ASN A 45 -26.98 -46.15 28.21
N LYS A 46 -27.51 -46.89 27.24
CA LYS A 46 -27.02 -46.90 25.85
C LYS A 46 -27.57 -45.73 25.03
N VAL A 47 -28.76 -45.23 25.37
CA VAL A 47 -29.35 -44.01 24.80
C VAL A 47 -28.70 -42.75 25.40
N THR A 48 -28.37 -42.74 26.70
CA THR A 48 -27.62 -41.63 27.33
C THR A 48 -26.12 -41.65 27.03
N LYS A 49 -25.58 -42.77 26.54
CA LYS A 49 -24.23 -42.89 25.94
C LYS A 49 -24.24 -42.82 24.42
N MET A 50 -25.23 -42.18 23.80
CA MET A 50 -24.94 -41.58 22.50
C MET A 50 -23.89 -40.50 22.76
N PRO A 51 -22.68 -40.56 22.15
CA PRO A 51 -21.84 -39.39 22.13
C PRO A 51 -22.73 -38.28 21.58
N SER A 52 -22.76 -37.13 22.27
CA SER A 52 -23.40 -35.93 21.74
C SER A 52 -23.05 -35.89 20.26
N VAL A 53 -24.05 -35.93 19.38
CA VAL A 53 -23.82 -35.52 18.00
C VAL A 53 -23.29 -34.12 18.16
N ARG A 54 -21.97 -33.96 18.10
CA ARG A 54 -21.35 -32.66 17.88
C ARG A 54 -22.02 -32.27 16.58
N LYS A 55 -23.03 -31.40 16.67
CA LYS A 55 -23.40 -30.56 15.55
C LYS A 55 -22.04 -30.04 15.12
N TYR A 56 -21.55 -30.52 13.99
CA TYR A 56 -20.49 -29.84 13.29
C TYR A 56 -21.17 -28.54 12.88
N ARG A 57 -21.20 -27.59 13.83
CA ARG A 57 -21.45 -26.19 13.56
C ARG A 57 -20.35 -25.92 12.57
N ARG A 58 -20.71 -25.89 11.28
CA ARG A 58 -19.83 -25.42 10.22
C ARG A 58 -19.38 -24.06 10.74
N GLU A 59 -18.18 -23.99 11.30
CA GLU A 59 -17.64 -22.74 11.79
C GLU A 59 -17.48 -21.90 10.52
N THR A 60 -18.44 -21.01 10.32
CA THR A 60 -18.32 -19.97 9.32
C THR A 60 -17.05 -19.22 9.70
N THR A 61 -16.03 -19.29 8.85
CA THR A 61 -14.84 -18.45 8.97
C THR A 61 -15.32 -17.01 9.20
N GLU A 62 -15.00 -16.42 10.35
CA GLU A 62 -15.40 -15.03 10.68
C GLU A 62 -14.65 -14.02 9.80
N ILE A 63 -13.65 -14.48 9.04
CA ILE A 63 -12.89 -13.66 8.11
C ILE A 63 -13.80 -13.25 6.94
N SER A 64 -14.02 -11.95 6.82
CA SER A 64 -14.77 -11.37 5.70
C SER A 64 -14.05 -11.60 4.37
N CYS A 65 -14.56 -12.53 3.57
CA CYS A 65 -14.02 -12.89 2.24
C CYS A 65 -13.83 -11.65 1.34
N CYS A 66 -14.82 -10.75 1.33
CA CYS A 66 -14.76 -9.49 0.59
C CYS A 66 -13.55 -8.63 1.00
N LEU A 67 -13.34 -8.45 2.32
CA LEU A 67 -12.25 -7.66 2.86
C LEU A 67 -10.88 -8.22 2.47
N LYS A 68 -10.72 -9.55 2.56
CA LYS A 68 -9.50 -10.25 2.18
C LYS A 68 -9.15 -10.02 0.71
N TYR A 69 -10.11 -10.25 -0.20
CA TYR A 69 -9.86 -10.10 -1.64
C TYR A 69 -9.73 -8.65 -2.06
N LEU A 70 -10.43 -7.71 -1.42
CA LEU A 70 -10.26 -6.28 -1.65
C LEU A 70 -8.84 -5.83 -1.27
N LEU A 71 -8.37 -6.17 -0.06
CA LEU A 71 -7.00 -5.87 0.36
C LEU A 71 -5.95 -6.54 -0.51
N PHE A 72 -6.15 -7.80 -0.87
CA PHE A 72 -5.22 -8.51 -1.75
C PHE A 72 -5.15 -7.86 -3.14
N SER A 73 -6.29 -7.65 -3.79
CA SER A 73 -6.34 -7.11 -5.15
C SER A 73 -5.78 -5.68 -5.23
N SER A 74 -6.13 -4.80 -4.29
CA SER A 74 -5.60 -3.44 -4.26
C SER A 74 -4.09 -3.42 -4.04
N ASN A 75 -3.56 -4.23 -3.12
CA ASN A 75 -2.12 -4.30 -2.86
C ASN A 75 -1.33 -4.97 -4.00
N VAL A 76 -1.92 -5.88 -4.77
CA VAL A 76 -1.28 -6.43 -5.98
C VAL A 76 -1.07 -5.35 -7.03
N VAL A 77 -2.03 -4.43 -7.21
CA VAL A 77 -1.87 -3.29 -8.11
C VAL A 77 -0.73 -2.37 -7.63
N VAL A 78 -0.69 -2.05 -6.34
CA VAL A 78 0.38 -1.23 -5.76
C VAL A 78 1.75 -1.92 -5.89
N TRP A 79 1.79 -3.24 -5.64
CA TRP A 79 3.00 -4.03 -5.74
C TRP A 79 3.57 -4.08 -7.16
N THR A 80 2.71 -4.32 -8.15
CA THR A 80 3.09 -4.33 -9.57
C THR A 80 3.52 -2.96 -10.06
N ALA A 81 2.83 -1.89 -9.64
CA ALA A 81 3.24 -0.52 -9.93
C ALA A 81 4.62 -0.20 -9.32
N GLY A 82 4.86 -0.58 -8.06
CA GLY A 82 6.15 -0.41 -7.40
C GLY A 82 7.28 -1.16 -8.11
N LEU A 83 7.02 -2.38 -8.59
CA LEU A 83 7.98 -3.15 -9.37
C LEU A 83 8.33 -2.47 -10.69
N CYS A 84 7.33 -1.93 -11.42
CA CYS A 84 7.56 -1.19 -12.66
C CYS A 84 8.40 0.07 -12.43
N VAL A 85 8.06 0.87 -11.41
CA VAL A 85 8.81 2.09 -11.06
C VAL A 85 10.25 1.74 -10.68
N LEU A 86 10.45 0.70 -9.87
CA LEU A 86 11.78 0.24 -9.48
C LEU A 86 12.60 -0.23 -10.69
N ALA A 87 11.98 -0.98 -11.62
CA ALA A 87 12.65 -1.44 -12.83
C ALA A 87 13.09 -0.27 -13.72
N VAL A 88 12.23 0.74 -13.91
CA VAL A 88 12.58 1.97 -14.64
C VAL A 88 13.71 2.73 -13.94
N GLY A 89 13.66 2.85 -12.61
CA GLY A 89 14.71 3.50 -11.83
C GLY A 89 16.07 2.81 -11.95
N ILE A 90 16.11 1.47 -11.82
CA ILE A 90 17.35 0.69 -11.97
C ILE A 90 17.88 0.78 -13.41
N TRP A 91 17.00 0.72 -14.41
CA TRP A 91 17.39 0.87 -15.81
C TRP A 91 18.02 2.25 -16.07
N ALA A 92 17.36 3.33 -15.63
CA ALA A 92 17.87 4.70 -15.75
C ALA A 92 19.20 4.89 -15.01
N TRP A 93 19.35 4.29 -13.82
CA TRP A 93 20.57 4.37 -13.03
C TRP A 93 21.76 3.65 -13.69
N ASN A 94 21.53 2.48 -14.29
CA ASN A 94 22.58 1.70 -14.94
C ASN A 94 23.13 2.37 -16.20
N GLU A 95 22.29 3.08 -16.95
CA GLU A 95 22.72 3.82 -18.15
C GLU A 95 23.71 4.96 -17.81
N LYS A 96 23.73 5.45 -16.57
CA LYS A 96 24.58 6.58 -16.14
C LYS A 96 26.06 6.27 -15.96
N ASP A 97 26.51 5.01 -16.05
CA ASP A 97 27.92 4.60 -15.84
C ASP A 97 28.57 5.28 -14.59
N MET A 98 27.79 5.40 -13.50
CA MET A 98 28.14 6.25 -12.35
C MET A 98 29.32 5.69 -11.51
N PHE A 99 29.74 4.45 -11.75
CA PHE A 99 30.89 3.83 -11.06
C PHE A 99 32.23 4.53 -11.33
N SER A 100 32.29 5.44 -12.30
CA SER A 100 33.52 6.16 -12.67
C SER A 100 33.81 7.41 -11.82
N ASN A 101 32.84 7.97 -11.06
CA ASN A 101 33.03 9.29 -10.42
C ASN A 101 32.41 9.40 -9.02
N LEU A 102 33.18 8.96 -8.01
CA LEU A 102 32.86 9.06 -6.57
C LEU A 102 32.68 10.51 -6.07
N ALA A 103 33.12 11.51 -6.85
CA ALA A 103 32.98 12.94 -6.54
C ALA A 103 31.54 13.49 -6.71
N LYS A 104 30.62 12.75 -7.36
CA LYS A 104 29.22 13.18 -7.57
C LYS A 104 28.27 12.89 -6.39
N LEU A 105 28.78 12.36 -5.27
CA LEU A 105 27.98 11.87 -4.14
C LEU A 105 27.13 12.93 -3.43
N THR A 106 27.48 14.22 -3.50
CA THR A 106 26.76 15.29 -2.78
C THR A 106 25.40 15.65 -3.39
N PHE A 107 25.12 15.26 -4.63
CA PHE A 107 23.86 15.60 -5.33
C PHE A 107 23.00 14.38 -5.71
N ILE A 108 23.38 13.16 -5.29
CA ILE A 108 22.65 11.92 -5.63
C ILE A 108 21.18 11.98 -5.20
N ALA A 109 20.89 12.64 -4.07
CA ALA A 109 19.52 12.74 -3.57
C ALA A 109 18.59 13.57 -4.49
N LEU A 110 19.14 14.43 -5.36
CA LEU A 110 18.40 15.22 -6.33
C LEU A 110 18.34 14.55 -7.72
N ASP A 111 18.95 13.37 -7.87
CA ASP A 111 18.92 12.60 -9.11
C ASP A 111 17.53 11.94 -9.31
N PRO A 112 16.82 12.23 -10.42
CA PRO A 112 15.52 11.63 -10.67
C PRO A 112 15.51 10.09 -10.65
N ALA A 113 16.57 9.43 -11.15
CA ALA A 113 16.66 7.98 -11.18
C ALA A 113 16.80 7.39 -9.77
N PHE A 114 17.58 8.03 -8.90
CA PHE A 114 17.72 7.62 -7.50
C PHE A 114 16.38 7.71 -6.75
N VAL A 115 15.65 8.80 -6.95
CA VAL A 115 14.30 9.00 -6.35
C VAL A 115 13.34 7.89 -6.83
N LEU A 116 13.36 7.51 -8.11
CA LEU A 116 12.56 6.40 -8.63
C LEU A 116 12.93 5.05 -7.99
N ILE A 117 14.22 4.77 -7.77
CA ILE A 117 14.66 3.55 -7.08
C ILE A 117 14.16 3.52 -5.64
N CYS A 118 14.34 4.61 -4.89
CA CYS A 118 13.90 4.69 -3.49
C CYS A 118 12.39 4.55 -3.36
N THR A 119 11.63 5.33 -4.13
CA THR A 119 10.16 5.30 -4.10
C THR A 119 9.62 3.95 -4.59
N GLY A 120 10.14 3.41 -5.69
CA GLY A 120 9.78 2.09 -6.21
C GLY A 120 10.05 0.95 -5.21
N THR A 121 11.19 0.99 -4.51
CA THR A 121 11.54 0.00 -3.48
C THR A 121 10.56 0.05 -2.30
N ILE A 122 10.26 1.26 -1.79
CA ILE A 122 9.32 1.44 -0.67
C ILE A 122 7.93 0.93 -1.07
N THR A 123 7.43 1.34 -2.24
CA THR A 123 6.11 0.92 -2.75
C THR A 123 6.06 -0.59 -2.99
N PHE A 124 7.13 -1.20 -3.51
CA PHE A 124 7.24 -2.64 -3.69
C PHE A 124 7.13 -3.40 -2.35
N ILE A 125 7.87 -2.97 -1.31
CA ILE A 125 7.84 -3.61 0.01
C ILE A 125 6.45 -3.49 0.64
N ILE A 126 5.83 -2.32 0.56
CA ILE A 126 4.48 -2.09 1.11
C ILE A 126 3.45 -2.97 0.38
N GLY A 127 3.46 -2.98 -0.96
CA GLY A 127 2.55 -3.81 -1.74
C GLY A 127 2.77 -5.32 -1.51
N PHE A 128 4.02 -5.77 -1.40
CA PHE A 128 4.37 -7.16 -1.12
C PHE A 128 3.89 -7.60 0.26
N THR A 129 4.17 -6.81 1.30
CA THR A 129 3.75 -7.13 2.68
C THR A 129 2.23 -7.12 2.83
N GLY A 130 1.53 -6.17 2.19
CA GLY A 130 0.06 -6.11 2.18
C GLY A 130 -0.58 -7.30 1.45
N SER A 131 -0.12 -7.61 0.23
CA SER A 131 -0.68 -8.70 -0.59
C SER A 131 -0.40 -10.08 0.02
N VAL A 132 0.85 -10.39 0.37
CA VAL A 132 1.22 -11.68 0.98
C VAL A 132 0.62 -11.80 2.38
N GLY A 133 0.59 -10.72 3.16
CA GLY A 133 -0.05 -10.69 4.47
C GLY A 133 -1.53 -11.05 4.41
N ALA A 134 -2.28 -10.48 3.47
CA ALA A 134 -3.69 -10.79 3.26
C ALA A 134 -3.91 -12.21 2.71
N LEU A 135 -3.12 -12.64 1.72
CA LEU A 135 -3.28 -13.95 1.08
C LEU A 135 -2.95 -15.12 2.03
N ARG A 136 -1.84 -14.99 2.78
CA ARG A 136 -1.34 -16.00 3.72
C ARG A 136 -1.96 -15.90 5.10
N GLU A 137 -2.83 -14.92 5.34
CA GLU A 137 -3.43 -14.66 6.66
C GLU A 137 -2.34 -14.55 7.76
N ASN A 138 -1.21 -13.94 7.39
CA ASN A 138 -0.06 -13.80 8.27
C ASN A 138 -0.16 -12.48 9.04
N THR A 139 -0.47 -12.58 10.33
CA THR A 139 -0.68 -11.44 11.23
C THR A 139 0.57 -10.61 11.49
N CYS A 140 1.77 -11.18 11.30
CA CYS A 140 3.03 -10.44 11.36
C CYS A 140 3.20 -9.54 10.14
N LEU A 141 3.01 -10.08 8.93
CA LEU A 141 3.09 -9.31 7.68
C LEU A 141 1.99 -8.23 7.60
N LEU A 142 0.76 -8.54 8.02
CA LEU A 142 -0.31 -7.55 8.15
C LEU A 142 0.04 -6.45 9.15
N SER A 143 0.72 -6.79 10.25
CA SER A 143 1.20 -5.79 11.22
C SER A 143 2.26 -4.88 10.62
N LEU A 144 3.20 -5.43 9.84
CA LEU A 144 4.23 -4.64 9.16
C LEU A 144 3.62 -3.72 8.09
N TYR A 145 2.66 -4.21 7.32
CA TYR A 145 1.92 -3.41 6.35
C TYR A 145 1.21 -2.22 7.03
N ALA A 146 0.49 -2.46 8.12
CA ALA A 146 -0.17 -1.40 8.89
C ALA A 146 0.83 -0.42 9.53
N LEU A 147 2.01 -0.89 9.94
CA LEU A 147 3.09 -0.04 10.44
C LEU A 147 3.60 0.88 9.34
N PHE A 148 3.89 0.36 8.15
CA PHE A 148 4.35 1.18 7.02
C PHE A 148 3.31 2.24 6.61
N LEU A 149 2.03 1.88 6.51
CA LEU A 149 0.97 2.86 6.23
C LEU A 149 0.87 3.93 7.33
N SER A 150 1.00 3.54 8.60
CA SER A 150 0.99 4.49 9.72
C SER A 150 2.17 5.45 9.69
N LEU A 151 3.36 4.96 9.30
CA LEU A 151 4.56 5.79 9.14
C LEU A 151 4.40 6.79 7.99
N LEU A 152 3.86 6.36 6.84
CA LEU A 152 3.55 7.25 5.72
C LEU A 152 2.53 8.32 6.11
N LEU A 153 1.45 7.93 6.79
CA LEU A 153 0.43 8.86 7.26
C LEU A 153 1.02 9.91 8.21
N THR A 154 1.88 9.49 9.14
CA THR A 154 2.55 10.40 10.08
C THR A 154 3.50 11.34 9.35
N PHE A 155 4.21 10.84 8.34
CA PHE A 155 5.09 11.64 7.50
C PHE A 155 4.31 12.70 6.71
N GLU A 156 3.17 12.35 6.10
CA GLU A 156 2.31 13.30 5.38
C GLU A 156 1.73 14.39 6.26
N ILE A 157 1.24 14.03 7.46
CA ILE A 157 0.77 15.00 8.44
C ILE A 157 1.91 15.93 8.87
N SER A 158 3.11 15.39 9.08
CA SER A 158 4.29 16.18 9.45
C SER A 158 4.68 17.16 8.34
N LEU A 159 4.66 16.73 7.07
CA LEU A 159 4.89 17.60 5.92
C LEU A 159 3.82 18.69 5.80
N GLY A 160 2.55 18.35 6.04
CA GLY A 160 1.45 19.32 6.04
C GLY A 160 1.64 20.40 7.11
N ILE A 161 1.99 20.00 8.34
CA ILE A 161 2.29 20.92 9.45
C ILE A 161 3.52 21.78 9.12
N LEU A 162 4.60 21.17 8.62
CA LEU A 162 5.83 21.86 8.27
C LEU A 162 5.57 22.92 7.18
N THR A 163 4.80 22.55 6.15
CA THR A 163 4.39 23.45 5.08
C THR A 163 3.60 24.63 5.62
N PHE A 164 2.64 24.39 6.52
CA PHE A 164 1.84 25.45 7.13
C PHE A 164 2.68 26.41 7.99
N VAL A 165 3.58 25.87 8.82
CA VAL A 165 4.41 26.68 9.74
C VAL A 165 5.52 27.45 9.01
N LEU A 166 6.10 26.86 7.97
CA LEU A 166 7.23 27.46 7.25
C LEU A 166 6.84 28.28 6.03
N LYS A 167 5.55 28.29 5.65
CA LYS A 167 5.06 29.13 4.55
C LYS A 167 5.46 30.59 4.74
N ASP A 168 5.30 31.13 5.96
CA ASP A 168 5.58 32.54 6.26
C ASP A 168 7.09 32.84 6.37
N LYS A 169 7.92 31.80 6.53
CA LYS A 169 9.37 31.94 6.69
C LYS A 169 10.15 31.84 5.38
N GLY A 170 9.49 31.60 4.25
CA GLY A 170 10.14 31.49 2.93
C GLY A 170 10.96 30.22 2.72
N TRP A 171 11.06 29.31 3.70
CA TRP A 171 11.93 28.13 3.61
C TRP A 171 11.62 27.23 2.42
N ILE A 172 10.35 27.08 2.04
CA ILE A 172 9.94 26.30 0.85
C ILE A 172 10.50 26.94 -0.42
N LYS A 173 10.45 28.26 -0.50
CA LYS A 173 11.01 29.04 -1.61
C LYS A 173 12.52 28.83 -1.68
N ASP A 174 13.21 28.86 -0.54
CA ASP A 174 14.66 28.63 -0.47
C ASP A 174 15.03 27.22 -0.97
N GLN A 175 14.29 26.18 -0.56
CA GLN A 175 14.54 24.83 -1.04
C GLN A 175 14.30 24.69 -2.55
N ALA A 176 13.24 25.30 -3.08
CA ALA A 176 12.98 25.31 -4.52
C ALA A 176 14.10 26.05 -5.29
N THR A 177 14.56 27.18 -4.77
CA THR A 177 15.66 27.98 -5.33
C THR A 177 16.97 27.18 -5.37
N GLU A 178 17.35 26.52 -4.28
CA GLU A 178 18.59 25.72 -4.26
C GLU A 178 18.52 24.51 -5.18
N GLY A 179 17.36 23.83 -5.26
CA GLY A 179 17.14 22.73 -6.20
C GLY A 179 17.26 23.17 -7.65
N LEU A 180 16.58 24.26 -8.03
CA LEU A 180 16.69 24.83 -9.39
C LEU A 180 18.09 25.36 -9.69
N ARG A 181 18.78 25.94 -8.70
CA ARG A 181 20.17 26.37 -8.84
C ARG A 181 21.08 25.19 -9.19
N ALA A 182 20.93 24.06 -8.52
CA ALA A 182 21.68 22.85 -8.85
C ALA A 182 21.45 22.40 -10.30
N PHE A 183 20.20 22.41 -10.77
CA PHE A 183 19.86 22.08 -12.16
C PHE A 183 20.46 23.06 -13.17
N ILE A 184 20.54 24.36 -12.85
CA ILE A 184 21.19 25.35 -13.73
C ILE A 184 22.70 25.15 -13.75
N ILE A 185 23.36 24.99 -12.60
CA ILE A 185 24.82 24.84 -12.52
C ILE A 185 25.25 23.58 -13.30
N HIS A 186 24.56 22.45 -13.09
CA HIS A 186 24.90 21.16 -13.68
C HIS A 186 24.15 20.84 -14.99
N TYR A 187 23.52 21.85 -15.62
CA TYR A 187 22.66 21.66 -16.80
C TYR A 187 23.31 20.86 -17.95
N ARG A 188 24.62 21.01 -18.17
CA ARG A 188 25.37 20.30 -19.23
C ARG A 188 26.09 19.04 -18.74
N GLU A 189 26.03 18.74 -17.46
CA GLU A 189 26.78 17.66 -16.83
C GLU A 189 25.94 16.40 -16.59
N ASP A 190 24.61 16.55 -16.47
CA ASP A 190 23.67 15.46 -16.29
C ASP A 190 22.45 15.61 -17.23
N PRO A 191 22.24 14.67 -18.17
CA PRO A 191 21.14 14.75 -19.12
C PRO A 191 19.75 14.63 -18.46
N ASP A 192 19.62 13.98 -17.29
CA ASP A 192 18.33 13.84 -16.62
C ASP A 192 17.93 15.14 -15.92
N GLN A 193 18.90 15.80 -15.29
CA GLN A 193 18.69 17.13 -14.72
C GLN A 193 18.35 18.13 -15.82
N GLN A 194 19.05 18.04 -16.97
CA GLN A 194 18.77 18.84 -18.15
C GLN A 194 17.32 18.63 -18.64
N ASN A 195 16.91 17.38 -18.83
CA ASN A 195 15.56 17.03 -19.28
C ASN A 195 14.49 17.51 -18.29
N LEU A 196 14.74 17.40 -16.98
CA LEU A 196 13.79 17.82 -15.95
C LEU A 196 13.60 19.33 -15.94
N ILE A 197 14.67 20.13 -15.92
CA ILE A 197 14.53 21.59 -15.95
C ILE A 197 13.98 22.08 -17.30
N ASP A 198 14.32 21.42 -18.41
CA ASP A 198 13.76 21.73 -19.72
C ASP A 198 12.23 21.53 -19.73
N TRP A 199 11.74 20.42 -19.17
CA TRP A 199 10.30 20.16 -19.02
C TRP A 199 9.61 21.17 -18.08
N ILE A 200 10.25 21.53 -16.96
CA ILE A 200 9.73 22.54 -16.03
C ILE A 200 9.54 23.88 -16.76
N GLN A 201 10.56 24.32 -17.50
CA GLN A 201 10.58 25.62 -18.16
C GLN A 201 9.64 25.70 -19.36
N GLU A 202 9.59 24.65 -20.18
CA GLU A 202 8.85 24.69 -21.44
C GLU A 202 7.39 24.23 -21.29
N ASP A 203 7.20 23.04 -20.73
CA ASP A 203 5.93 22.32 -20.80
C ASP A 203 5.05 22.56 -19.58
N TRP A 204 5.66 22.65 -18.39
CA TRP A 204 4.89 22.73 -17.14
C TRP A 204 4.57 24.17 -16.73
N LEU A 205 5.60 25.01 -16.52
CA LEU A 205 5.44 26.33 -15.89
C LEU A 205 5.60 27.51 -16.84
N GLN A 206 6.12 27.30 -18.06
CA GLN A 206 6.33 28.38 -19.04
C GLN A 206 7.13 29.55 -18.46
N CYS A 207 8.30 29.23 -17.92
CA CYS A 207 9.16 30.09 -17.13
C CYS A 207 10.63 29.99 -17.61
N CYS A 208 11.51 30.86 -17.12
CA CYS A 208 12.94 30.78 -17.40
C CYS A 208 13.78 31.19 -16.19
N GLY A 209 14.74 30.35 -15.82
CA GLY A 209 15.59 30.55 -14.64
C GLY A 209 14.84 30.36 -13.33
N ILE A 210 15.43 30.82 -12.23
CA ILE A 210 14.88 30.69 -10.87
C ILE A 210 13.92 31.86 -10.60
N ASP A 211 14.47 33.07 -10.59
CA ASP A 211 13.78 34.35 -10.50
C ASP A 211 13.69 35.01 -11.90
N GLY A 212 14.58 34.65 -12.84
CA GLY A 212 14.47 35.04 -14.23
C GLY A 212 15.63 34.58 -15.13
N PRO A 213 15.66 35.02 -16.41
CA PRO A 213 16.68 34.60 -17.39
C PRO A 213 18.13 34.89 -17.00
N LYS A 214 18.38 35.83 -16.08
CA LYS A 214 19.73 36.17 -15.62
C LYS A 214 20.39 35.06 -14.80
N ASP A 215 19.60 34.18 -14.17
CA ASP A 215 20.13 33.09 -13.34
C ASP A 215 21.04 32.12 -14.11
N TRP A 216 20.87 32.05 -15.43
CA TRP A 216 21.75 31.32 -16.34
C TRP A 216 23.20 31.80 -16.35
N ASP A 217 23.54 32.94 -15.74
CA ASP A 217 24.93 33.33 -15.48
C ASP A 217 25.66 32.42 -14.50
N SER A 218 24.92 31.63 -13.70
CA SER A 218 25.50 30.63 -12.81
C SER A 218 25.99 29.38 -13.54
N ASN A 219 25.65 29.21 -14.82
CA ASN A 219 26.12 28.09 -15.63
C ASN A 219 27.35 28.47 -16.47
N ASN A 220 28.37 27.61 -16.49
CA ASN A 220 29.63 27.85 -17.20
C ASN A 220 29.48 28.08 -18.72
N TYR A 221 28.46 27.54 -19.37
CA TYR A 221 28.24 27.70 -20.81
C TYR A 221 27.43 28.96 -21.15
N PHE A 222 26.44 29.31 -20.32
CA PHE A 222 25.52 30.44 -20.57
C PHE A 222 25.99 31.78 -19.98
N ASN A 223 26.94 31.75 -19.04
CA ASN A 223 27.56 32.94 -18.49
C ASN A 223 28.11 33.84 -19.60
N CYS A 224 27.78 35.12 -19.55
CA CYS A 224 28.25 36.11 -20.53
C CYS A 224 29.78 36.16 -20.67
N SER A 225 30.52 35.97 -19.58
CA SER A 225 31.98 35.96 -19.55
C SER A 225 32.56 34.78 -20.35
N SER A 226 31.80 33.71 -20.54
CA SER A 226 32.22 32.53 -21.30
C SER A 226 32.34 32.81 -22.80
N SER A 227 31.86 33.97 -23.27
CA SER A 227 32.17 34.46 -24.62
C SER A 227 33.68 34.64 -24.82
N ALA A 228 34.44 34.96 -23.78
CA ALA A 228 35.91 35.12 -23.86
C ALA A 228 36.63 33.79 -24.13
N ILE A 229 36.01 32.67 -23.74
CA ILE A 229 36.54 31.31 -23.91
C ILE A 229 35.88 30.62 -25.13
N GLY A 230 35.05 31.36 -25.89
CA GLY A 230 34.43 30.87 -27.12
C GLY A 230 33.16 30.05 -26.93
N SER A 231 32.48 30.12 -25.78
CA SER A 231 31.16 29.49 -25.63
C SER A 231 30.14 30.14 -26.57
N ARG A 232 29.52 29.33 -27.45
CA ARG A 232 28.48 29.81 -28.36
C ARG A 232 27.19 30.20 -27.64
N GLU A 233 26.98 29.67 -26.43
CA GLU A 233 25.77 29.87 -25.63
C GLU A 233 25.90 31.01 -24.62
N ALA A 234 27.06 31.67 -24.58
CA ALA A 234 27.30 32.80 -23.70
C ALA A 234 26.27 33.91 -23.92
N CYS A 235 25.82 34.53 -22.83
CA CYS A 235 24.71 35.51 -22.84
C CYS A 235 23.39 34.96 -23.41
N GLY A 236 23.23 33.64 -23.48
CA GLY A 236 21.99 33.00 -23.90
C GLY A 236 21.20 32.40 -22.73
N VAL A 237 20.13 31.70 -23.09
CA VAL A 237 19.34 30.79 -22.24
C VAL A 237 19.08 29.49 -23.02
N PRO A 238 18.77 28.36 -22.37
CA PRO A 238 18.46 27.13 -23.09
C PRO A 238 17.18 27.26 -23.91
N PHE A 239 17.01 26.33 -24.84
CA PHE A 239 15.85 26.32 -25.74
C PHE A 239 14.51 26.12 -25.01
N SER A 240 14.51 25.56 -23.81
CA SER A 240 13.32 25.35 -22.99
C SER A 240 12.72 26.65 -22.45
N CYS A 241 13.51 27.72 -22.36
CA CYS A 241 13.02 29.07 -22.08
C CYS A 241 12.29 29.72 -23.28
N CYS A 242 12.32 29.09 -24.47
CA CYS A 242 11.74 29.66 -25.68
C CYS A 242 10.21 29.65 -25.67
N ARG A 243 9.61 30.77 -26.08
CA ARG A 243 8.19 30.85 -26.36
C ARG A 243 7.88 30.24 -27.71
N ARG A 244 7.01 29.22 -27.73
CA ARG A 244 6.52 28.65 -28.97
C ARG A 244 5.51 29.59 -29.64
N ARG A 245 5.75 29.95 -30.90
CA ARG A 245 4.80 30.79 -31.65
C ARG A 245 3.69 29.93 -32.24
N PRO A 246 2.43 30.42 -32.28
CA PRO A 246 1.31 29.64 -32.85
C PRO A 246 1.51 29.24 -34.32
N THR A 247 2.28 30.03 -35.08
CA THR A 247 2.57 29.80 -36.50
C THR A 247 3.87 29.05 -36.76
N GLU A 248 4.58 28.59 -35.72
CA GLU A 248 5.83 27.84 -35.89
C GLU A 248 5.55 26.37 -36.25
N LEU A 249 5.82 26.02 -37.51
CA LEU A 249 5.84 24.64 -38.01
C LEU A 249 6.99 23.82 -37.40
N ILE A 250 8.15 24.46 -37.19
CA ILE A 250 9.35 23.86 -36.61
C ILE A 250 9.73 24.66 -35.37
N LYS A 251 9.91 23.96 -34.26
CA LYS A 251 10.32 24.57 -32.99
C LYS A 251 11.71 25.21 -33.14
N ASN A 252 11.78 26.52 -32.86
CA ASN A 252 13.05 27.25 -32.89
C ASN A 252 13.88 26.95 -31.63
N LYS A 253 14.78 25.97 -31.74
CA LYS A 253 15.74 25.65 -30.65
C LYS A 253 16.85 26.70 -30.48
N GLN A 254 16.95 27.67 -31.39
CA GLN A 254 17.97 28.72 -31.36
C GLN A 254 17.44 30.06 -30.83
N CYS A 255 16.21 30.12 -30.32
CA CYS A 255 15.64 31.39 -29.88
C CYS A 255 16.42 32.04 -28.73
N GLY A 256 17.07 31.22 -27.89
CA GLY A 256 17.74 31.66 -26.67
C GLY A 256 19.17 32.19 -26.87
N TYR A 257 19.72 32.15 -28.09
CA TYR A 257 21.07 32.67 -28.33
C TYR A 257 21.11 34.20 -28.29
N ASP A 258 22.16 34.74 -27.66
CA ASP A 258 22.47 36.17 -27.59
C ASP A 258 21.39 37.07 -26.93
N VAL A 259 20.29 36.50 -26.42
CA VAL A 259 19.11 37.25 -25.92
C VAL A 259 19.41 38.12 -24.69
N ARG A 260 20.49 37.83 -23.95
CA ARG A 260 20.91 38.61 -22.77
C ARG A 260 22.11 39.52 -23.08
N LYS A 261 22.58 39.56 -24.33
CA LYS A 261 23.72 40.38 -24.74
C LYS A 261 23.34 41.86 -24.77
N GLU A 262 24.27 42.72 -24.38
CA GLU A 262 24.10 44.17 -24.52
C GLU A 262 23.88 44.55 -25.98
N GLY A 263 22.87 45.38 -26.26
CA GLY A 263 22.51 45.78 -27.62
C GLY A 263 21.69 44.75 -28.41
N TYR A 264 21.04 43.80 -27.75
CA TYR A 264 20.08 42.91 -28.39
C TYR A 264 18.90 43.70 -28.98
N ASN A 265 18.74 43.64 -30.30
CA ASN A 265 17.84 44.53 -31.05
C ASN A 265 16.37 44.10 -31.07
N PHE A 266 16.02 42.98 -30.44
CA PHE A 266 14.66 42.43 -30.46
C PHE A 266 14.01 42.47 -29.08
N GLU A 267 12.68 42.48 -29.07
CA GLU A 267 11.88 42.45 -27.85
C GLU A 267 11.92 41.05 -27.21
N ILE A 268 12.66 40.93 -26.11
CA ILE A 268 12.95 39.67 -25.40
C ILE A 268 11.66 38.96 -24.95
N SER A 269 10.67 39.72 -24.47
CA SER A 269 9.38 39.21 -23.98
C SER A 269 8.58 38.41 -25.01
N LYS A 270 8.82 38.61 -26.31
CA LYS A 270 8.17 37.88 -27.41
C LYS A 270 8.92 36.62 -27.81
N ILE A 271 10.12 36.40 -27.29
CA ILE A 271 11.05 35.34 -27.71
C ILE A 271 11.20 34.30 -26.60
N ILE A 272 11.36 34.75 -25.35
CA ILE A 272 11.55 33.87 -24.20
C ILE A 272 10.53 34.17 -23.10
N TYR A 273 10.37 33.22 -22.18
CA TYR A 273 9.72 33.47 -20.91
C TYR A 273 10.64 34.32 -20.02
N GLU A 274 10.17 35.48 -19.55
CA GLU A 274 10.95 36.34 -18.63
C GLU A 274 10.69 36.02 -17.15
N LYS A 275 9.60 35.32 -16.88
CA LYS A 275 9.16 35.01 -15.53
C LYS A 275 10.00 33.89 -14.94
N GLY A 276 10.50 34.07 -13.72
CA GLY A 276 11.19 33.03 -12.96
C GLY A 276 10.31 31.83 -12.61
N CYS A 277 10.90 30.64 -12.60
CA CYS A 277 10.17 29.40 -12.32
C CYS A 277 9.66 29.29 -10.88
N VAL A 278 10.33 29.91 -9.91
CA VAL A 278 9.86 29.90 -8.51
C VAL A 278 8.54 30.67 -8.41
N GLN A 279 8.49 31.89 -8.94
CA GLN A 279 7.28 32.69 -8.99
C GLN A 279 6.19 32.04 -9.86
N ALA A 280 6.56 31.41 -10.97
CA ALA A 280 5.60 30.68 -11.80
C ALA A 280 4.98 29.47 -11.07
N GLY A 281 5.80 28.75 -10.29
CA GLY A 281 5.39 27.64 -9.44
C GLY A 281 4.44 28.06 -8.32
N GLU A 282 4.75 29.16 -7.62
CA GLU A 282 3.88 29.71 -6.57
C GLU A 282 2.47 30.01 -7.11
N GLU A 283 2.38 30.74 -8.23
CA GLU A 283 1.07 31.03 -8.83
C GLU A 283 0.38 29.77 -9.39
N TRP A 284 1.15 28.78 -9.88
CA TRP A 284 0.57 27.51 -10.31
C TRP A 284 -0.06 26.77 -9.13
N ILE A 285 0.61 26.74 -7.96
CA ILE A 285 0.08 26.16 -6.73
C ILE A 285 -1.18 26.91 -6.29
N GLU A 286 -1.17 28.25 -6.30
CA GLU A 286 -2.33 29.05 -5.92
C GLU A 286 -3.54 28.79 -6.82
N ARG A 287 -3.32 28.72 -8.14
CA ARG A 287 -4.38 28.39 -9.11
C ARG A 287 -4.93 26.97 -8.93
N ASN A 288 -4.11 26.02 -8.51
CA ASN A 288 -4.47 24.60 -8.41
C ASN A 288 -4.67 24.13 -6.96
N LEU A 289 -4.74 25.04 -5.99
CA LEU A 289 -4.75 24.73 -4.55
C LEU A 289 -5.86 23.76 -4.17
N ILE A 290 -7.05 23.92 -4.75
CA ILE A 290 -8.22 23.07 -4.49
C ILE A 290 -7.96 21.63 -4.95
N ILE A 291 -7.38 21.44 -6.14
CA ILE A 291 -7.09 20.12 -6.70
C ILE A 291 -6.02 19.43 -5.87
N ILE A 292 -4.95 20.14 -5.52
CA ILE A 292 -3.85 19.63 -4.69
C ILE A 292 -4.38 19.22 -3.32
N SER A 293 -5.10 20.11 -2.63
CA SER A 293 -5.64 19.85 -1.29
C SER A 293 -6.61 18.67 -1.28
N THR A 294 -7.49 18.60 -2.29
CA THR A 294 -8.44 17.48 -2.42
C THR A 294 -7.72 16.16 -2.65
N SER A 295 -6.67 16.14 -3.47
CA SER A 295 -5.87 14.94 -3.73
C SER A 295 -5.18 14.42 -2.47
N VAL A 296 -4.62 15.32 -1.66
CA VAL A 296 -3.99 14.98 -0.36
C VAL A 296 -5.02 14.39 0.61
N ILE A 297 -6.20 14.98 0.71
CA ILE A 297 -7.27 14.47 1.60
C ILE A 297 -7.72 13.06 1.17
N ILE A 298 -7.91 12.83 -0.13
CA ILE A 298 -8.26 11.51 -0.67
C ILE A 298 -7.18 10.48 -0.33
N LEU A 299 -5.91 10.85 -0.48
CA LEU A 299 -4.79 9.97 -0.21
C LEU A 299 -4.73 9.57 1.28
N ILE A 300 -4.86 10.54 2.18
CA ILE A 300 -4.97 10.29 3.64
C ILE A 300 -6.16 9.37 3.96
N PHE A 301 -7.32 9.63 3.36
CA PHE A 301 -8.51 8.82 3.58
C PHE A 301 -8.30 7.36 3.13
N VAL A 302 -7.70 7.13 1.96
CA VAL A 302 -7.38 5.79 1.46
C VAL A 302 -6.39 5.07 2.37
N GLN A 303 -5.37 5.76 2.90
CA GLN A 303 -4.44 5.17 3.85
C GLN A 303 -5.12 4.75 5.15
N ILE A 304 -5.97 5.60 5.72
CA ILE A 304 -6.74 5.28 6.94
C ILE A 304 -7.62 4.06 6.70
N LEU A 305 -8.33 3.99 5.56
CA LEU A 305 -9.12 2.82 5.19
C LEU A 305 -8.25 1.56 5.09
N GLY A 306 -7.08 1.65 4.45
CA GLY A 306 -6.12 0.55 4.35
C GLY A 306 -5.68 0.03 5.73
N ILE A 307 -5.39 0.95 6.67
CA ILE A 307 -5.04 0.61 8.05
C ILE A 307 -6.23 -0.07 8.74
N CYS A 308 -7.43 0.52 8.70
CA CYS A 308 -8.63 -0.05 9.32
C CYS A 308 -8.95 -1.44 8.79
N PHE A 309 -8.93 -1.62 7.47
CA PHE A 309 -9.17 -2.91 6.83
C PHE A 309 -8.14 -3.95 7.24
N THR A 310 -6.87 -3.57 7.32
CA THR A 310 -5.80 -4.46 7.77
C THR A 310 -5.97 -4.88 9.22
N GLN A 311 -6.30 -3.94 10.11
CA GLN A 311 -6.52 -4.25 11.52
C GLN A 311 -7.75 -5.12 11.72
N ASN A 312 -8.84 -4.87 10.99
CA ASN A 312 -10.03 -5.71 11.00
C ASN A 312 -9.69 -7.15 10.55
N LEU A 313 -9.01 -7.30 9.41
CA LEU A 313 -8.60 -8.62 8.93
C LEU A 313 -7.67 -9.32 9.93
N ARG A 314 -6.76 -8.58 10.56
CA ARG A 314 -5.84 -9.12 11.57
C ARG A 314 -6.57 -9.54 12.85
N ALA A 315 -7.58 -8.80 13.28
CA ALA A 315 -8.44 -9.14 14.40
C ALA A 315 -9.26 -10.41 14.11
N ASP A 316 -9.86 -10.51 12.92
CA ASP A 316 -10.61 -11.69 12.47
C ASP A 316 -9.71 -12.94 12.48
N ILE A 317 -8.49 -12.84 11.95
CA ILE A 317 -7.52 -13.96 11.94
C ILE A 317 -7.15 -14.37 13.38
N ASN A 318 -6.92 -13.42 14.28
CA ASN A 318 -6.59 -13.73 15.68
C ASN A 318 -7.77 -14.36 16.42
N ALA A 319 -8.99 -13.89 16.19
CA ALA A 319 -10.21 -14.47 16.75
C ALA A 319 -10.38 -15.92 16.28
N GLN A 320 -10.17 -16.17 14.97
CA GLN A 320 -10.19 -17.52 14.44
C GLN A 320 -9.11 -18.41 15.04
N LYS A 321 -7.87 -17.94 15.16
CA LYS A 321 -6.78 -18.71 15.80
C LYS A 321 -7.10 -19.06 17.26
N SER A 322 -7.75 -18.16 17.99
CA SER A 322 -8.13 -18.38 19.40
C SER A 322 -9.23 -19.45 19.60
N LYS A 323 -9.95 -19.84 18.55
CA LYS A 323 -10.94 -20.93 18.64
C LYS A 323 -10.31 -22.31 18.62
N TYR A 324 -9.11 -22.43 18.04
CA TYR A 324 -8.42 -23.70 17.83
C TYR A 324 -7.28 -23.95 18.84
N HIS A 325 -6.97 -22.98 19.70
CA HIS A 325 -6.01 -23.07 20.81
C HIS A 325 -6.73 -22.95 22.15
#